data_AF-A0AB35U1N5-F1
#
_entry.id   AF-A0AB35U1N5-F1
#
_cell.length_a   1.000
_cell.length_b   1.000
_cell.length_c   1.000
_cell.angle_alpha   90.00
_cell.angle_beta   90.00
_cell.angle_gamma   90.00
#
_symmetry.space_group_name_H-M   'P 1'
#
loop_
_entity.id
_entity.type
_entity.pdbx_description
1 polymer ?
#
loop_
_entity_poly.entity_id
_entity_poly.type
_entity_poly.pdbx_seq_one_letter_code
_entity_poly.pdbx_strand_id
1 'polypeptide(L)'
;MKRMVSFEVSAKDFLFLKQTVETMTKYIVRTVYNGEDVLFDIPEKSLNDFLLDYRSFYVRKGLQNEEEINDTGVRLNRIYEEHIEPVLKENNM
;
A
#
# COMPACT_ATOMS: atom_id res chain seq x y z
N MET A 1 -10.02 -6.42 -21.04
CA MET A 1 -8.69 -6.05 -20.49
C MET A 1 -8.79 -6.06 -18.97
N LYS A 2 -7.78 -6.54 -18.24
CA LYS A 2 -7.74 -6.36 -16.78
C LYS A 2 -7.33 -4.91 -16.52
N ARG A 3 -8.15 -4.14 -15.82
CA ARG A 3 -7.82 -2.78 -15.40
C ARG A 3 -6.70 -2.84 -14.37
N MET A 4 -5.79 -1.88 -14.47
CA MET A 4 -4.63 -1.74 -13.59
C MET A 4 -4.86 -0.50 -12.72
N VAL A 5 -4.46 -0.60 -11.47
CA VAL A 5 -4.50 0.51 -10.51
C VAL A 5 -3.06 0.84 -10.16
N SER A 6 -2.68 2.09 -10.41
CA SER A 6 -1.33 2.59 -10.18
C SER A 6 -1.28 3.41 -8.91
N PHE A 7 -0.26 3.19 -8.09
CA PHE A 7 -0.03 3.90 -6.83
C PHE A 7 1.36 4.54 -6.86
N GLU A 8 1.41 5.82 -6.54
CA GLU A 8 2.65 6.59 -6.41
C GLU A 8 2.90 6.89 -4.93
N VAL A 9 4.07 6.47 -4.45
CA VAL A 9 4.49 6.61 -3.05
C VAL A 9 5.98 6.97 -3.00
N SER A 10 6.47 7.48 -1.87
CA SER A 10 7.91 7.61 -1.69
C SER A 10 8.59 6.24 -1.61
N ALA A 11 9.87 6.15 -1.98
CA ALA A 11 10.67 4.94 -1.90
C ALA A 11 10.74 4.40 -0.46
N LYS A 12 10.74 5.31 0.53
CA LYS A 12 10.71 4.96 1.94
C LYS A 12 9.41 4.27 2.33
N ASP A 13 8.28 4.81 1.90
CA ASP A 13 6.95 4.22 2.14
C ASP A 13 6.81 2.88 1.42
N PHE A 14 7.31 2.78 0.19
CA PHE A 14 7.31 1.52 -0.58
C PHE A 14 8.13 0.43 0.11
N LEU A 15 9.33 0.75 0.58
CA LEU A 15 10.18 -0.19 1.31
C LEU A 15 9.52 -0.63 2.62
N PHE A 16 8.92 0.31 3.36
CA PHE A 16 8.17 0.01 4.56
C PHE A 16 6.99 -0.92 4.27
N LEU A 17 6.20 -0.66 3.23
CA LEU A 17 5.09 -1.51 2.82
C LEU A 17 5.55 -2.93 2.46
N LYS A 18 6.64 -3.08 1.70
CA LYS A 18 7.19 -4.40 1.34
C LYS A 18 7.66 -5.20 2.56
N GLN A 19 8.22 -4.53 3.55
CA GLN A 19 8.68 -5.18 4.79
C GLN A 19 7.51 -5.54 5.71
N THR A 20 6.49 -4.68 5.76
CA THR A 20 5.35 -4.81 6.70
C THR A 20 4.29 -5.77 6.18
N VAL A 21 4.03 -5.76 4.87
CA VAL A 21 3.04 -6.59 4.19
C VAL A 21 3.78 -7.53 3.25
N GLU A 22 4.31 -8.63 3.78
CA GLU A 22 5.13 -9.60 3.03
C GLU A 22 4.46 -10.09 1.73
N THR A 23 3.12 -10.19 1.73
CA THR A 23 2.34 -10.62 0.56
C THR A 23 2.16 -9.53 -0.50
N MET A 24 2.44 -8.25 -0.21
CA MET A 24 2.23 -7.12 -1.13
C MET A 24 2.91 -7.36 -2.48
N THR A 25 4.13 -7.88 -2.46
CA THR A 25 4.92 -8.14 -3.67
C THR A 25 4.26 -9.12 -4.63
N LYS A 26 3.37 -9.99 -4.14
CA LYS A 26 2.62 -10.96 -4.97
C LYS A 26 1.53 -10.29 -5.81
N TYR A 27 1.08 -9.10 -5.41
CA TYR A 27 0.02 -8.35 -6.09
C TYR A 27 0.57 -7.31 -7.07
N ILE A 28 1.84 -6.93 -6.93
CA ILE A 28 2.50 -5.94 -7.80
C ILE A 28 2.94 -6.61 -9.10
N VAL A 29 2.56 -6.01 -10.23
CA VAL A 29 2.91 -6.48 -11.59
C VAL A 29 3.94 -5.58 -12.27
N ARG A 30 4.08 -4.35 -11.79
CA ARG A 30 5.09 -3.40 -12.26
C ARG A 30 5.54 -2.51 -11.11
N THR A 31 6.82 -2.19 -11.10
CA THR A 31 7.42 -1.18 -10.21
C THR A 31 8.36 -0.32 -11.05
N VAL A 32 8.29 0.99 -10.91
CA VAL A 32 9.17 1.97 -11.55
C VAL A 32 9.71 2.90 -10.46
N TYR A 33 11.03 3.07 -10.44
CA TYR A 33 11.72 3.95 -9.50
C TYR A 33 12.12 5.25 -10.21
N ASN A 34 11.71 6.39 -9.65
CA ASN A 34 11.98 7.72 -10.19
C ASN A 34 12.57 8.62 -9.09
N GLY A 35 13.85 8.43 -8.78
CA GLY A 35 14.49 9.16 -7.68
C GLY A 35 13.94 8.71 -6.33
N GLU A 36 13.30 9.62 -5.60
CA GLU A 36 12.71 9.34 -4.29
C GLU A 36 11.29 8.77 -4.37
N ASP A 37 10.70 8.69 -5.56
CA ASP A 37 9.34 8.20 -5.76
C ASP A 37 9.32 6.82 -6.43
N VAL A 38 8.28 6.06 -6.13
CA VAL A 38 8.02 4.72 -6.65
C VAL A 38 6.58 4.65 -7.14
N LEU A 39 6.43 4.34 -8.42
CA LEU A 39 5.15 3.99 -9.03
C LEU A 39 5.03 2.48 -9.11
N PHE A 40 3.95 1.91 -8.59
CA PHE A 40 3.67 0.48 -8.72
C PHE A 40 2.23 0.19 -9.15
N ASP A 41 2.07 -0.89 -9.92
CA ASP A 41 0.77 -1.28 -10.47
C ASP A 41 0.27 -2.58 -9.84
N ILE A 42 -1.02 -2.61 -9.50
CA ILE A 42 -1.74 -3.80 -9.02
C ILE A 42 -2.95 -4.04 -9.95
N PRO A 43 -3.27 -5.30 -10.32
CA PRO A 43 -4.49 -5.60 -11.06
C PRO A 43 -5.70 -5.29 -10.18
N GLU A 44 -6.71 -4.61 -10.72
CA GLU A 44 -7.92 -4.24 -9.97
C GLU A 44 -8.58 -5.45 -9.27
N LYS A 45 -8.61 -6.60 -9.95
CA LYS A 45 -9.13 -7.86 -9.38
C LYS A 45 -8.40 -8.36 -8.13
N SER A 46 -7.14 -7.97 -7.95
CA SER A 46 -6.27 -8.38 -6.84
C SER A 46 -6.21 -7.31 -5.75
N LEU A 47 -6.81 -6.14 -6.01
CA LEU A 47 -6.83 -5.01 -5.09
C LEU A 47 -7.65 -5.33 -3.85
N ASN A 48 -8.80 -5.99 -4.00
CA ASN A 48 -9.64 -6.39 -2.87
C ASN A 48 -8.89 -7.37 -1.94
N ASP A 49 -8.15 -8.32 -2.49
CA ASP A 49 -7.34 -9.27 -1.71
C ASP A 49 -6.22 -8.54 -0.95
N PHE A 50 -5.53 -7.62 -1.63
CA PHE A 50 -4.54 -6.74 -1.01
C PHE A 50 -5.14 -5.92 0.15
N LEU A 51 -6.35 -5.36 -0.03
CA LEU A 51 -7.04 -4.59 1.00
C LEU A 51 -7.49 -5.44 2.18
N LEU A 52 -7.92 -6.67 1.93
CA LEU A 52 -8.26 -7.64 2.98
C LEU A 52 -7.02 -8.04 3.78
N ASP A 53 -5.89 -8.29 3.12
CA ASP A 53 -4.60 -8.57 3.77
C ASP A 53 -4.14 -7.36 4.61
N TYR A 54 -4.23 -6.16 4.05
CA TYR A 54 -3.91 -4.90 4.71
C TYR A 54 -4.77 -4.66 5.96
N ARG A 55 -6.09 -4.76 5.85
CA ARG A 55 -7.02 -4.62 6.99
C ARG A 55 -6.79 -5.70 8.05
N SER A 56 -6.60 -6.94 7.61
CA SER A 56 -6.32 -8.05 8.52
C SER A 56 -5.00 -7.85 9.25
N PHE A 57 -3.98 -7.27 8.62
CA PHE A 57 -2.74 -6.89 9.28
C PHE A 57 -2.99 -5.84 10.38
N TYR A 58 -3.73 -4.78 10.07
CA TYR A 58 -4.06 -3.70 11.02
C TYR A 58 -4.82 -4.24 12.25
N VAL A 59 -5.82 -5.09 12.03
CA VAL A 59 -6.59 -5.72 13.12
C VAL A 59 -5.73 -6.68 13.94
N ARG A 60 -4.92 -7.54 13.30
CA ARG A 60 -4.09 -8.54 14.00
C ARG A 60 -2.99 -7.93 14.85
N LYS A 61 -2.45 -6.79 14.45
CA LYS A 61 -1.39 -6.10 15.20
C LYS A 61 -1.92 -5.31 16.40
N GLY A 62 -3.23 -5.27 16.63
CA GLY A 62 -3.82 -4.57 17.79
C GLY A 62 -3.63 -3.05 17.75
N LEU A 63 -3.28 -2.50 16.58
CA LEU A 63 -2.90 -1.10 16.35
C LEU A 63 -4.11 -0.17 16.31
N GLN A 64 -5.15 -0.45 17.10
CA GLN A 64 -6.32 0.42 17.13
C GLN A 64 -5.98 1.84 17.62
N ASN A 65 -4.88 2.05 18.35
CA ASN A 65 -4.46 3.38 18.83
C ASN A 65 -2.94 3.60 19.01
N GLU A 66 -2.07 2.63 18.72
CA GLU A 66 -0.63 2.72 19.01
C GLU A 66 0.20 2.12 17.87
N GLU A 67 0.11 2.68 16.66
CA GLU A 67 1.18 2.47 15.68
C GLU A 67 2.45 3.09 16.24
N GLU A 68 3.26 2.24 16.90
CA GLU A 68 4.62 2.55 17.29
C GLU A 68 5.30 3.26 16.13
N ILE A 69 5.72 4.50 16.41
CA ILE A 69 6.57 5.29 15.54
C ILE A 69 7.85 4.48 15.40
N ASN A 70 7.95 3.67 14.35
CA ASN A 70 9.22 3.06 14.01
C ASN A 70 10.22 4.21 13.79
N ASP A 71 11.51 4.03 14.10
CA ASP A 71 12.53 5.11 14.08
C ASP A 71 12.63 5.87 12.74
N THR A 72 11.98 5.35 11.69
CA THR A 72 11.85 5.95 10.37
C THR A 72 10.69 6.95 10.24
N GLY A 73 9.72 7.02 11.16
CA GLY A 73 8.59 7.95 11.10
C GLY A 73 7.53 7.64 10.03
N VAL A 74 7.57 6.44 9.43
CA VAL A 74 6.58 5.98 8.44
C VAL A 74 5.48 5.17 9.13
N ARG A 75 4.22 5.45 8.78
CA ARG A 75 3.04 4.80 9.35
C ARG A 75 2.18 4.18 8.27
N LEU A 76 1.69 2.97 8.53
CA LEU A 76 0.92 2.20 7.56
C LEU A 76 -0.41 2.90 7.25
N ASN A 77 -1.12 3.38 8.29
CA ASN A 77 -2.37 4.14 8.14
C ASN A 77 -2.21 5.38 7.23
N ARG A 78 -1.12 6.14 7.43
CA ARG A 78 -0.80 7.33 6.63
C ARG A 78 -0.65 6.97 5.17
N ILE A 79 0.10 5.89 4.87
CA ILE A 79 0.30 5.47 3.48
C ILE A 79 -1.03 5.11 2.82
N TYR A 80 -1.93 4.44 3.55
CA TYR A 80 -3.24 4.12 3.03
C TYR A 80 -4.09 5.36 2.77
N GLU A 81 -4.20 6.26 3.74
CA GLU A 81 -5.03 7.47 3.64
C GLU A 81 -4.52 8.44 2.56
N GLU A 82 -3.19 8.62 2.46
CA GLU A 82 -2.58 9.59 1.55
C GLU A 82 -2.42 9.06 0.12
N HIS A 83 -2.19 7.76 -0.06
CA HIS A 83 -1.81 7.23 -1.39
C HIS A 83 -2.78 6.17 -1.94
N ILE A 84 -3.34 5.31 -1.09
CA ILE A 84 -4.13 4.15 -1.57
C ILE A 84 -5.61 4.50 -1.66
N GLU A 85 -6.19 5.12 -0.62
CA GLU A 85 -7.60 5.46 -0.54
C GLU A 85 -8.07 6.42 -1.66
N PRO A 86 -7.32 7.48 -2.04
CA PRO A 86 -7.73 8.39 -3.10
C PRO A 86 -7.90 7.66 -4.44
N VAL A 87 -6.92 6.82 -4.79
CA VAL A 87 -6.94 6.02 -6.00
C VAL A 87 -8.12 5.04 -6.00
N LEU A 88 -8.48 4.47 -4.86
CA LEU A 88 -9.67 3.61 -4.74
C LEU A 88 -10.98 4.36 -4.98
N LYS A 89 -11.10 5.58 -4.44
CA LYS A 89 -12.31 6.42 -4.60
C LYS A 89 -12.50 6.81 -6.07
N GLU A 90 -11.41 7.13 -6.76
CA GLU A 90 -11.43 7.46 -8.20
C GLU A 90 -11.78 6.27 -9.10
N ASN A 91 -11.41 5.05 -8.71
CA ASN A 91 -11.70 3.85 -9.51
C ASN A 91 -13.09 3.23 -9.23
N ASN A 92 -13.75 3.59 -8.13
CA ASN A 92 -15.11 3.17 -7.78
C ASN A 92 -16.20 4.21 -8.14
N MET A 93 -15.83 5.28 -8.85
CA MET A 93 -16.73 6.18 -9.59
C MET A 93 -16.77 5.79 -11.07
#